data_AF-R8QUG8-F1
#
_entry.id   AF-R8QUG8-F1
#
_cell.length_a   1.000
_cell.length_b   1.000
_cell.length_c   1.000
_cell.angle_alpha   90.00
_cell.angle_beta   90.00
_cell.angle_gamma   90.00
#
_symmetry.space_group_name_H-M   'P 1'
#
loop_
_entity.id
_entity.type
_entity.pdbx_description
1 polymer ?
#
loop_
_entity_poly.entity_id
_entity_poly.type
_entity_poly.pdbx_seq_one_letter_code
_entity_poly.pdbx_strand_id
1 'polypeptide(L)'
;MISIGMKRLFALLSFFVICIVLVACSGEEKTEIQLLKEMPKPKTMTIDPSLSKKEATEMVHAAQRFYAFWDTGREELIPQTVTENFFDNTLPKGRPQGTEGLKLAAQNFRKVVPDIHCEVEDLLVVSDKVTARLSFTGTHNGKNIRFFCN
;
A
#
# COMPACT_ATOMS: atom_id res chain seq x y z
N MET A 1 19.13 -62.18 -17.54
CA MET A 1 20.00 -61.13 -16.95
C MET A 1 19.76 -59.77 -17.64
N ILE A 2 18.50 -59.28 -17.72
CA ILE A 2 18.13 -58.05 -18.48
C ILE A 2 17.28 -57.05 -17.63
N SER A 3 16.99 -57.34 -16.36
CA SER A 3 15.98 -56.57 -15.58
C SER A 3 16.49 -55.26 -14.93
N ILE A 4 17.81 -55.02 -14.88
CA ILE A 4 18.39 -53.88 -14.13
C ILE A 4 18.41 -52.58 -14.96
N GLY A 5 18.47 -52.67 -16.29
CA GLY A 5 18.57 -51.50 -17.19
C GLY A 5 17.27 -50.70 -17.32
N MET A 6 16.12 -51.37 -17.49
CA MET A 6 14.82 -50.70 -17.64
C MET A 6 14.40 -49.94 -16.39
N LYS A 7 14.64 -50.48 -15.18
CA LYS A 7 14.28 -49.78 -13.92
C LYS A 7 15.07 -48.49 -13.74
N ARG A 8 16.35 -48.46 -14.17
CA ARG A 8 17.17 -47.23 -14.14
C ARG A 8 16.71 -46.22 -15.20
N LEU A 9 16.29 -46.68 -16.38
CA LEU A 9 15.74 -45.82 -17.42
C LEU A 9 14.39 -45.19 -17.03
N PHE A 10 13.49 -45.96 -16.42
CA PHE A 10 12.22 -45.45 -15.88
C PHE A 10 12.43 -44.53 -14.67
N ALA A 11 13.43 -44.80 -13.82
CA ALA A 11 13.79 -43.90 -12.72
C ALA A 11 14.35 -42.56 -13.23
N LEU A 12 15.18 -42.58 -14.28
CA LEU A 12 15.73 -41.37 -14.91
C LEU A 12 14.65 -40.55 -15.63
N LEU A 13 13.72 -41.20 -16.35
CA LEU A 13 12.57 -40.55 -16.96
C LEU A 13 11.62 -39.92 -15.92
N SER A 14 11.36 -40.63 -14.81
CA SER A 14 10.57 -40.12 -13.69
C SER A 14 11.21 -38.90 -13.03
N PHE A 15 12.54 -38.94 -12.80
CA PHE A 15 13.28 -37.82 -12.23
C PHE A 15 13.28 -36.60 -13.16
N PHE A 16 13.38 -36.82 -14.48
CA PHE A 16 13.36 -35.74 -15.48
C PHE A 16 11.99 -35.06 -15.56
N VAL A 17 10.89 -35.82 -15.48
CA VAL A 17 9.52 -35.27 -15.44
C VAL A 17 9.27 -34.48 -14.15
N ILE A 18 9.77 -34.95 -13.00
CA ILE A 18 9.67 -34.24 -11.71
C ILE A 18 10.44 -32.91 -11.75
N CYS A 19 11.63 -32.88 -12.35
CA CYS A 19 12.39 -31.64 -12.53
C CYS A 19 11.68 -30.63 -13.44
N ILE A 20 10.99 -31.06 -14.50
CA ILE A 20 10.24 -30.18 -15.39
C ILE A 20 9.04 -29.53 -14.66
N VAL A 21 8.33 -30.29 -13.81
CA VAL A 21 7.19 -29.75 -13.03
C VAL A 21 7.67 -28.75 -11.97
N LEU A 22 8.83 -28.97 -11.34
CA LEU A 22 9.40 -28.03 -10.37
C LEU A 22 9.86 -26.71 -11.01
N VAL A 23 10.35 -26.75 -12.26
CA VAL A 23 10.72 -25.53 -13.02
C VAL A 23 9.48 -24.75 -13.47
N ALA A 24 8.35 -25.41 -13.75
CA ALA A 24 7.11 -24.71 -14.09
C ALA A 24 6.45 -23.97 -12.90
N CYS A 25 6.88 -24.23 -11.67
CA CYS A 25 6.44 -23.53 -10.46
C CYS A 25 7.41 -22.42 -10.00
N SER A 26 8.48 -22.12 -10.75
CA SER A 26 9.41 -21.06 -10.37
C SER A 26 8.81 -19.68 -10.68
N GLY A 27 8.21 -19.05 -9.66
CA GLY A 27 8.36 -17.60 -9.47
C GLY A 27 7.10 -16.76 -9.45
N GLU A 28 6.11 -17.07 -8.60
CA GLU A 28 5.43 -15.95 -7.93
C GLU A 28 6.35 -15.46 -6.80
N GLU A 29 7.37 -14.68 -7.15
CA GLU A 29 8.12 -13.91 -6.16
C GLU A 29 7.16 -12.82 -5.66
N LYS A 30 6.37 -13.12 -4.62
CA LYS A 30 5.57 -12.11 -3.93
C LYS A 30 6.51 -10.95 -3.62
N THR A 31 6.26 -9.81 -4.27
CA THR A 31 7.08 -8.62 -4.08
C THR A 31 6.86 -8.14 -2.65
N GLU A 32 7.70 -8.61 -1.73
CA GLU A 32 7.64 -8.19 -0.34
C GLU A 32 8.23 -6.77 -0.26
N ILE A 33 7.33 -5.79 -0.16
CA ILE A 33 7.68 -4.39 0.02
C ILE A 33 8.01 -4.16 1.49
N GLN A 34 9.21 -3.65 1.76
CA GLN A 34 9.58 -3.22 3.10
C GLN A 34 8.85 -1.91 3.42
N LEU A 35 7.87 -1.99 4.31
CA LEU A 35 7.09 -0.83 4.73
C LEU A 35 7.91 0.12 5.59
N LEU A 36 7.63 1.42 5.47
CA LEU A 36 8.16 2.44 6.38
C LEU A 36 7.70 2.16 7.81
N LYS A 37 8.63 2.23 8.76
CA LYS A 37 8.34 2.15 10.19
C LYS A 37 7.62 3.42 10.65
N GLU A 38 6.82 3.30 11.69
CA GLU A 38 6.10 4.43 12.31
C GLU A 38 5.12 5.18 11.37
N MET A 39 4.71 4.51 10.29
CA MET A 39 3.67 4.97 9.37
C MET A 39 2.54 3.93 9.34
N PRO A 40 1.30 4.31 8.97
CA PRO A 40 0.21 3.36 8.83
C PRO A 40 0.59 2.20 7.91
N LYS A 41 0.35 0.97 8.39
CA LYS A 41 0.50 -0.26 7.62
C LYS A 41 -0.86 -0.61 7.00
N PRO A 42 -0.94 -0.80 5.68
CA PRO A 42 -2.15 -1.34 5.06
C PRO A 42 -2.51 -2.70 5.66
N LYS A 43 -3.77 -2.91 6.05
CA LYS A 43 -4.24 -4.21 6.54
C LYS A 43 -4.26 -5.24 5.41
N THR A 44 -4.73 -4.83 4.23
CA THR A 44 -4.57 -5.56 2.96
C THR A 44 -3.88 -4.70 1.92
N MET A 45 -3.22 -5.35 0.97
CA MET A 45 -2.52 -4.67 -0.12
C MET A 45 -2.47 -5.55 -1.36
N THR A 46 -2.82 -4.97 -2.51
CA THR A 46 -2.67 -5.58 -3.84
C THR A 46 -1.79 -4.68 -4.69
N ILE A 47 -0.76 -5.27 -5.30
CA ILE A 47 0.19 -4.56 -6.15
C ILE A 47 0.17 -5.21 -7.52
N ASP A 48 0.11 -4.37 -8.56
CA ASP A 48 0.27 -4.76 -9.95
C ASP A 48 1.62 -5.46 -10.15
N PRO A 49 1.63 -6.74 -10.57
CA PRO A 49 2.86 -7.52 -10.71
C PRO A 49 3.76 -7.04 -11.85
N SER A 50 3.28 -6.14 -12.72
CA SER A 50 4.10 -5.55 -13.78
C SER A 50 5.03 -4.43 -13.29
N LEU A 51 4.79 -3.87 -12.11
CA LEU A 51 5.65 -2.84 -11.51
C LEU A 51 6.98 -3.43 -11.08
N SER A 52 8.07 -2.69 -11.31
CA SER A 52 9.34 -3.05 -10.68
C SER A 52 9.23 -2.91 -9.15
N LYS A 53 10.03 -3.69 -8.41
CA LYS A 53 10.09 -3.59 -6.94
C LYS A 53 10.35 -2.16 -6.46
N LYS A 54 11.16 -1.38 -7.20
CA LYS A 54 11.47 0.00 -6.87
C LYS A 54 10.23 0.89 -7.00
N GLU A 55 9.54 0.85 -8.14
CA GLU A 55 8.32 1.64 -8.40
C GLU A 55 7.24 1.31 -7.37
N ALA A 56 6.96 0.02 -7.16
CA ALA A 56 6.00 -0.43 -6.16
C ALA A 56 6.36 0.07 -4.75
N THR A 57 7.65 0.03 -4.38
CA THR A 57 8.12 0.53 -3.07
C THR A 57 7.89 2.04 -2.95
N GLU A 58 8.26 2.82 -3.96
CA GLU A 58 8.10 4.28 -3.96
C GLU A 58 6.62 4.68 -3.87
N MET A 59 5.73 4.00 -4.60
CA MET A 59 4.28 4.24 -4.56
C MET A 59 3.68 3.88 -3.20
N VAL A 60 4.04 2.72 -2.63
CA VAL A 60 3.60 2.32 -1.29
C VAL A 60 4.10 3.31 -0.24
N HIS A 61 5.36 3.74 -0.32
CA HIS A 61 5.92 4.70 0.62
C HIS A 61 5.27 6.08 0.51
N ALA A 62 4.93 6.54 -0.70
CA ALA A 62 4.18 7.77 -0.90
C ALA A 62 2.81 7.68 -0.20
N ALA A 63 2.08 6.58 -0.38
CA ALA A 63 0.82 6.35 0.31
C ALA A 63 0.98 6.32 1.84
N GLN A 64 1.99 5.61 2.36
CA GLN A 64 2.26 5.55 3.79
C GLN A 64 2.52 6.94 4.40
N ARG A 65 3.33 7.78 3.74
CA ARG A 65 3.57 9.15 4.21
C ARG A 65 2.32 10.01 4.12
N PHE A 66 1.52 9.86 3.06
CA PHE A 66 0.28 10.63 2.91
C PHE A 66 -0.73 10.32 4.02
N TYR A 67 -0.93 9.04 4.34
CA TYR A 67 -1.85 8.65 5.40
C TYR A 67 -1.27 8.89 6.80
N ALA A 68 0.06 8.83 6.97
CA ALA A 68 0.70 9.31 8.19
C ALA A 68 0.52 10.82 8.41
N PHE A 69 0.51 11.63 7.34
CA PHE A 69 0.16 13.05 7.45
C PHE A 69 -1.28 13.23 7.95
N TRP A 70 -2.24 12.47 7.42
CA TRP A 70 -3.62 12.51 7.91
C TRP A 70 -3.75 12.04 9.36
N ASP A 71 -2.98 11.02 9.75
CA ASP A 71 -2.95 10.46 11.11
C ASP A 71 -2.28 11.39 12.13
N THR A 72 -1.17 12.04 11.76
CA THR A 72 -0.34 12.80 12.71
C THR A 72 -0.48 14.32 12.60
N GLY A 73 -0.82 14.85 11.43
CA GLY A 73 -0.88 16.29 11.16
C GLY A 73 0.48 16.95 10.99
N ARG A 74 1.55 16.14 10.90
CA ARG A 74 2.94 16.58 10.71
C ARG A 74 3.14 17.19 9.33
N GLU A 75 3.13 18.52 9.26
CA GLU A 75 3.19 19.29 8.01
C GLU A 75 4.49 19.04 7.22
N GLU A 76 5.58 18.64 7.87
CA GLU A 76 6.85 18.30 7.23
C GLU A 76 6.74 17.10 6.28
N LEU A 77 5.69 16.28 6.40
CA LEU A 77 5.42 15.18 5.48
C LEU A 77 4.89 15.64 4.12
N ILE A 78 4.28 16.84 4.03
CA ILE A 78 3.71 17.35 2.79
C ILE A 78 4.75 17.41 1.65
N PRO A 79 5.88 18.13 1.79
CA PRO A 79 6.89 18.21 0.72
C PRO A 79 7.61 16.87 0.46
N GLN A 80 7.51 15.90 1.37
CA GLN A 80 8.09 14.55 1.18
C GLN A 80 7.14 13.61 0.42
N THR A 81 5.90 14.04 0.19
CA THR A 81 4.82 13.14 -0.26
C THR A 81 4.15 13.62 -1.54
N VAL A 82 3.89 14.92 -1.66
CA VAL A 82 3.22 15.50 -2.82
C VAL A 82 4.11 16.53 -3.49
N THR A 83 3.90 16.74 -4.79
CA THR A 83 4.63 17.76 -5.55
C THR A 83 4.13 19.17 -5.20
N GLU A 84 4.94 20.19 -5.51
CA GLU A 84 4.53 21.60 -5.36
C GLU A 84 3.26 21.93 -6.16
N ASN A 85 3.03 21.23 -7.27
CA ASN A 85 1.87 21.36 -8.14
C ASN A 85 0.75 20.35 -7.81
N PHE A 86 0.70 19.85 -6.57
CA PHE A 86 -0.38 18.96 -6.12
C PHE A 86 -1.76 19.57 -6.43
N PHE A 87 -2.66 18.74 -6.94
CA PHE A 87 -3.99 19.18 -7.36
C PHE A 87 -5.07 18.20 -6.88
N ASP A 88 -5.95 18.68 -6.00
CA ASP A 88 -7.12 17.95 -5.52
C ASP A 88 -8.27 18.12 -6.53
N ASN A 89 -8.59 17.05 -7.26
CA ASN A 89 -9.71 17.01 -8.20
C ASN A 89 -11.08 16.92 -7.51
N THR A 90 -11.11 16.69 -6.20
CA THR A 90 -12.29 16.53 -5.37
C THR A 90 -12.36 17.59 -4.26
N LEU A 91 -11.78 18.75 -4.54
CA LEU A 91 -11.57 19.82 -3.57
C LEU A 91 -12.87 20.21 -2.83
N PRO A 92 -12.95 20.01 -1.50
CA PRO A 92 -14.11 20.42 -0.73
C PRO A 92 -14.33 21.94 -0.82
N LYS A 93 -15.60 22.36 -0.90
CA LYS A 93 -15.96 23.79 -0.98
C LYS A 93 -15.33 24.56 0.19
N GLY A 94 -14.62 25.64 -0.12
CA GLY A 94 -13.97 26.51 0.86
C GLY A 94 -12.57 26.07 1.29
N ARG A 95 -12.06 24.91 0.84
CA ARG A 95 -10.66 24.52 1.03
C ARG A 95 -9.81 25.14 -0.08
N PRO A 96 -8.64 25.76 0.22
CA PRO A 96 -7.69 26.17 -0.81
C PRO A 96 -7.16 24.97 -1.59
N GLN A 97 -6.83 25.16 -2.87
CA GLN A 97 -6.17 24.14 -3.68
C GLN A 97 -4.71 23.95 -3.25
N GLY A 98 -4.12 22.79 -3.54
CA GLY A 98 -2.69 22.53 -3.35
C GLY A 98 -2.28 22.19 -1.92
N THR A 99 -0.99 22.33 -1.64
CA THR A 99 -0.35 21.95 -0.37
C THR A 99 -0.90 22.71 0.84
N GLU A 100 -1.21 24.00 0.69
CA GLU A 100 -1.88 24.80 1.72
C GLU A 100 -3.27 24.25 2.08
N GLY A 101 -3.98 23.69 1.09
CA GLY A 101 -5.25 23.01 1.29
C GLY A 101 -5.13 21.79 2.22
N LEU A 102 -4.08 20.98 2.03
CA LEU A 102 -3.79 19.82 2.89
C LEU A 102 -3.52 20.27 4.32
N LYS A 103 -2.64 21.25 4.51
CA LYS A 103 -2.29 21.82 5.82
C LYS A 103 -3.53 22.29 6.57
N LEU A 104 -4.33 23.14 5.95
CA LEU A 104 -5.55 23.68 6.57
C LEU A 104 -6.57 22.59 6.89
N ALA A 105 -6.71 21.59 6.02
CA ALA A 105 -7.60 20.46 6.27
C ALA A 105 -7.18 19.66 7.52
N ALA A 106 -5.90 19.29 7.61
CA ALA A 106 -5.38 18.52 8.73
C ALA A 106 -5.50 19.27 10.07
N GLN A 107 -5.27 20.60 10.06
CA GLN A 107 -5.47 21.45 11.24
C GLN A 107 -6.95 21.54 11.62
N ASN A 108 -7.86 21.72 10.66
CA ASN A 108 -9.29 21.84 10.94
C ASN A 108 -9.91 20.54 11.45
N PHE A 109 -9.49 19.38 10.92
CA PHE A 109 -9.93 18.09 11.47
C PHE A 109 -9.54 17.95 12.95
N ARG A 110 -8.31 18.31 13.32
CA ARG A 110 -7.82 18.24 14.71
C ARG A 110 -8.47 19.24 15.65
N LYS A 111 -9.00 20.37 15.15
CA LYS A 111 -9.84 21.27 15.98
C LYS A 111 -11.15 20.61 16.40
N VAL A 112 -11.69 19.71 15.56
CA VAL A 112 -12.99 19.07 15.75
C VAL A 112 -12.85 17.71 16.44
N VAL A 113 -11.78 16.98 16.12
CA VAL A 113 -11.45 15.62 16.58
C VAL A 113 -9.95 15.60 16.92
N PRO A 114 -9.54 16.06 18.12
CA PRO A 114 -8.12 16.22 18.48
C PRO A 114 -7.33 14.90 18.48
N ASP A 115 -8.00 13.79 18.73
CA ASP A 115 -7.49 12.42 18.79
C ASP A 115 -7.79 11.63 17.50
N ILE A 116 -7.97 12.32 16.36
CA ILE A 116 -8.25 11.66 15.09
C ILE A 116 -7.13 10.67 14.73
N HIS A 117 -7.51 9.46 14.37
CA HIS A 117 -6.62 8.38 13.93
C HIS A 117 -7.02 7.91 12.53
N CYS A 118 -6.05 7.63 11.68
CA CYS A 118 -6.22 7.18 10.30
C CYS A 118 -5.57 5.81 10.08
N GLU A 119 -6.39 4.79 9.79
CA GLU A 119 -5.90 3.47 9.38
C GLU A 119 -6.07 3.28 7.87
N VAL A 120 -5.11 2.58 7.25
CA VAL A 120 -5.22 2.12 5.86
C VAL A 120 -5.78 0.70 5.87
N GLU A 121 -7.06 0.57 5.50
CA GLU A 121 -7.75 -0.72 5.48
C GLU A 121 -7.33 -1.56 4.27
N ASP A 122 -7.20 -0.94 3.11
CA ASP A 122 -6.80 -1.60 1.87
C ASP A 122 -6.03 -0.64 0.98
N LEU A 123 -5.04 -1.16 0.26
CA LEU A 123 -4.20 -0.40 -0.65
C LEU A 123 -4.06 -1.13 -1.99
N LEU A 124 -4.52 -0.50 -3.06
CA LEU A 124 -4.41 -1.01 -4.43
C LEU A 124 -3.42 -0.15 -5.20
N VAL A 125 -2.31 -0.74 -5.65
CA VAL A 125 -1.25 -0.07 -6.39
C VAL A 125 -1.22 -0.64 -7.81
N VAL A 126 -1.58 0.17 -8.81
CA VAL A 126 -1.70 -0.28 -10.20
C VAL A 126 -1.19 0.79 -11.15
N SER A 127 -0.26 0.43 -12.04
CA SER A 127 0.38 1.37 -12.97
C SER A 127 0.87 2.64 -12.25
N ASP A 128 0.30 3.81 -12.56
CA ASP A 128 0.64 5.11 -11.97
C ASP A 128 -0.30 5.55 -10.84
N LYS A 129 -1.20 4.69 -10.35
CA LYS A 129 -2.23 5.05 -9.36
C LYS A 129 -2.16 4.21 -8.09
N VAL A 130 -2.63 4.85 -7.03
CA VAL A 130 -2.89 4.22 -5.74
C VAL A 130 -4.32 4.55 -5.32
N THR A 131 -5.10 3.53 -4.99
CA THR A 131 -6.40 3.68 -4.31
C THR A 131 -6.25 3.17 -2.89
N ALA A 132 -6.74 3.92 -1.92
CA ALA A 132 -6.76 3.48 -0.53
C ALA A 132 -8.15 3.58 0.07
N ARG A 133 -8.56 2.52 0.75
CA ARG A 133 -9.71 2.56 1.64
C ARG A 133 -9.21 2.85 3.05
N LEU A 134 -9.76 3.88 3.68
CA LEU A 134 -9.34 4.38 4.97
C LEU A 134 -10.44 4.21 6.00
N SER A 135 -10.05 4.03 7.26
CA SER A 135 -10.94 4.24 8.39
C SER A 135 -10.39 5.35 9.28
N PHE A 136 -11.28 6.26 9.67
CA PHE A 136 -10.97 7.34 10.60
C PHE A 136 -11.74 7.11 11.89
N THR A 137 -11.06 7.26 13.02
CA THR A 137 -11.64 7.17 14.35
C THR A 137 -11.23 8.37 15.21
N GLY A 138 -11.95 8.60 16.30
CA GLY A 138 -11.61 9.63 17.29
C GLY A 138 -12.82 9.98 18.15
N THR A 139 -12.72 11.10 18.86
CA THR A 139 -13.73 11.62 19.79
C THR A 139 -14.19 13.00 19.36
N HIS A 140 -15.49 13.15 19.11
CA HIS A 140 -16.12 14.44 18.83
C HIS A 140 -17.21 14.74 19.86
N ASN A 141 -17.08 15.85 20.59
CA ASN A 141 -18.04 16.27 21.63
C ASN A 141 -18.37 15.14 22.64
N GLY A 142 -17.36 14.38 23.05
CA GLY A 142 -17.49 13.27 24.00
C GLY A 142 -18.09 11.99 23.41
N LYS A 143 -18.27 11.89 22.09
CA LYS A 143 -18.78 10.69 21.41
C LYS A 143 -17.71 10.10 20.50
N ASN A 144 -17.57 8.78 20.54
CA ASN A 144 -16.71 8.07 19.60
C ASN A 144 -17.29 8.17 18.19
N ILE A 145 -16.44 8.52 17.24
CA ILE A 145 -16.77 8.53 15.82
C ILE A 145 -15.96 7.47 15.08
N ARG A 146 -16.56 6.90 14.04
CA ARG A 146 -15.88 6.07 13.05
C ARG A 146 -16.50 6.31 11.68
N PHE A 147 -15.69 6.58 10.67
CA PHE A 147 -16.15 6.71 9.29
C PHE A 147 -15.11 6.16 8.31
N PHE A 148 -15.55 5.84 7.10
CA PHE A 148 -14.71 5.27 6.06
C PHE A 148 -14.60 6.22 4.86
N CYS A 149 -13.44 6.23 4.22
CA CYS A 149 -13.18 6.93 2.96
C CYS A 149 -12.69 5.91 1.92
N ASN A 150 -13.13 6.07 0.67
CA ASN A 150 -12.69 5.25 -0.47
C ASN A 150 -12.11 6.15 -1.57
#